data_AF-A0A1Y2A995-F1
#
_entry.id   AF-A0A1Y2A995-F1
#
_cell.length_a   1.000
_cell.length_b   1.000
_cell.length_c   1.000
_cell.angle_alpha   90.00
_cell.angle_beta   90.00
_cell.angle_gamma   90.00
#
_symmetry.space_group_name_H-M   'P 1'
#
loop_
_entity.id
_entity.type
_entity.pdbx_description
1 polymer ?
#
loop_
_entity_poly.entity_id
_entity_poly.type
_entity_poly.pdbx_seq_one_letter_code
_entity_poly.pdbx_strand_id
1 'polypeptide(L)' 'VETPGGNGIVRFIGTTQFASGNWIGVELEKPTGKNNGSINDVEYFSCKPLHGVFVRPTSVKI' A
#
# COMPACT_ATOMS: atom_id res chain seq x y z
N VAL A 1 -2.00 -3.02 -10.84
CA VAL A 1 -1.35 -1.69 -10.90
C VAL A 1 0.14 -1.86 -10.69
N GLU A 2 0.94 -1.01 -11.33
CA GLU A 2 2.38 -0.98 -11.15
C GLU A 2 2.76 0.16 -10.20
N THR A 3 3.64 -0.13 -9.25
CA THR A 3 4.22 0.83 -8.29
C THR A 3 5.75 0.73 -8.31
N PRO A 4 6.49 1.66 -7.68
CA PRO A 4 7.94 1.50 -7.52
C PRO A 4 8.36 0.21 -6.79
N GLY A 5 7.46 -0.39 -6.01
CA GLY A 5 7.69 -1.66 -5.31
C GLY A 5 7.35 -2.91 -6.14
N GLY A 6 6.77 -2.75 -7.34
CA GLY A 6 6.35 -3.83 -8.23
C GLY A 6 4.85 -3.84 -8.55
N ASN A 7 4.41 -4.92 -9.20
CA ASN A 7 3.02 -5.18 -9.56
C ASN A 7 2.20 -5.62 -8.33
N GLY A 8 0.96 -5.14 -8.27
CA GLY A 8 0.05 -5.51 -7.21
C GLY A 8 -1.40 -5.10 -7.45
N ILE A 9 -2.22 -5.36 -6.44
CA ILE A 9 -3.66 -5.11 -6.41
C ILE A 9 -3.93 -3.98 -5.42
N VAL A 10 -4.73 -3.00 -5.83
CA VAL A 10 -5.18 -1.94 -4.92
C VAL A 10 -6.13 -2.53 -3.88
N ARG A 11 -5.83 -2.30 -2.60
CA ARG A 11 -6.63 -2.76 -1.46
C ARG A 11 -7.23 -1.61 -0.64
N PHE A 12 -6.66 -0.42 -0.76
CA PHE A 12 -7.09 0.76 -0.02
C PHE A 12 -6.90 2.05 -0.84
N ILE A 13 -7.86 2.97 -0.76
CA ILE A 13 -7.74 4.33 -1.27
C ILE A 13 -8.37 5.26 -0.22
N GLY A 14 -7.60 6.21 0.32
CA GLY A 14 -8.12 7.15 1.30
C GLY A 14 -7.05 7.90 2.08
N THR A 15 -7.49 8.62 3.11
CA THR A 15 -6.61 9.30 4.07
C THR A 15 -6.08 8.33 5.11
N THR A 16 -4.91 8.63 5.68
CA THR A 16 -4.28 7.78 6.68
C THR A 16 -3.87 8.57 7.93
N GLN A 17 -3.68 7.87 9.05
CA GLN A 17 -3.23 8.50 10.30
C GLN A 17 -1.74 8.83 10.27
N PHE A 18 -0.95 8.10 9.47
CA PHE A 18 0.50 8.27 9.43
C PHE A 18 0.96 9.47 8.60
N ALA A 19 0.16 9.95 7.64
CA ALA A 19 0.49 11.11 6.83
C ALA A 19 -0.74 11.71 6.13
N SER A 20 -0.76 13.02 5.98
CA SER A 20 -1.84 13.75 5.30
C SER A 20 -1.96 13.44 3.80
N GLY A 21 -3.14 13.77 3.26
CA GLY A 21 -3.49 13.56 1.86
C GLY A 21 -3.93 12.13 1.55
N ASN A 22 -4.31 11.91 0.29
CA ASN A 22 -4.73 10.58 -0.16
C ASN A 22 -3.52 9.66 -0.37
N TRP A 23 -3.74 8.41 -0.03
CA TRP A 23 -2.80 7.31 -0.21
C TRP A 23 -3.49 6.12 -0.87
N ILE A 24 -2.71 5.34 -1.59
CA ILE A 24 -3.13 4.07 -2.18
C ILE A 24 -2.36 2.96 -1.48
N GLY A 25 -3.09 2.06 -0.82
CA GLY A 25 -2.57 0.82 -0.27
C GLY A 25 -2.62 -0.28 -1.32
N VAL A 26 -1.48 -0.89 -1.61
CA VAL A 26 -1.33 -1.93 -2.63
C VAL A 26 -0.78 -3.19 -1.98
N GLU A 27 -1.41 -4.33 -2.28
CA GLU A 27 -0.87 -5.66 -2.02
C GLU A 27 -0.05 -6.09 -3.23
N LEU A 28 1.27 -6.19 -3.04
CA LEU A 28 2.24 -6.59 -4.06
C LEU A 28 2.22 -8.11 -4.25
N GLU A 29 2.50 -8.57 -5.46
CA GLU A 29 2.59 -9.99 -5.78
C GLU A 29 3.78 -10.68 -5.08
N LYS A 30 4.88 -9.92 -4.90
CA LYS A 30 6.13 -10.37 -4.27
C LYS A 30 6.34 -9.67 -2.92
N PRO A 31 7.14 -10.24 -1.99
CA PRO A 31 7.43 -9.65 -0.69
C PRO A 31 8.43 -8.48 -0.78
N THR A 32 8.14 -7.49 -1.63
CA THR A 32 8.96 -6.29 -1.89
C THR A 32 8.36 -5.03 -1.28
N GLY A 33 7.30 -5.18 -0.49
CA GLY A 33 6.62 -4.13 0.27
C GLY A 33 7.28 -3.85 1.61
N LYS A 34 6.53 -3.16 2.47
CA LYS A 34 7.04 -2.63 3.75
C LYS A 34 6.19 -3.04 4.95
N ASN A 35 4.97 -3.51 4.73
CA ASN A 35 4.02 -3.83 5.78
C ASN A 35 3.12 -5.01 5.37
N ASN A 36 2.18 -5.35 6.24
CA ASN A 36 1.11 -6.32 6.03
C ASN A 36 -0.27 -5.64 5.84
N GLY A 37 -0.28 -4.34 5.52
CA GLY A 37 -1.48 -3.50 5.42
C GLY A 37 -1.82 -2.72 6.69
N SER A 38 -1.04 -2.89 7.76
CA SER A 38 -1.09 -2.07 8.98
C SER A 38 0.14 -1.17 9.12
N ILE A 39 -0.05 0.05 9.64
CA ILE A 39 1.03 1.00 9.98
C ILE A 39 0.69 1.64 11.32
N ASN A 40 1.64 1.63 12.26
CA ASN A 40 1.49 2.16 13.64
C ASN A 40 0.22 1.64 14.32
N ASP A 41 0.05 0.30 14.36
CA ASP A 41 -1.08 -0.40 14.97
C ASP A 41 -2.47 -0.11 14.38
N VAL A 42 -2.54 0.64 13.28
CA VAL A 42 -3.77 0.89 12.52
C VAL A 42 -3.79 0.00 11.28
N GLU A 43 -4.81 -0.85 11.17
CA GLU A 43 -5.06 -1.67 9.99
C GLU A 43 -5.89 -0.90 8.95
N TYR A 44 -5.40 -0.86 7.71
CA TYR A 44 -6.10 -0.26 6.58
C TYR A 44 -6.56 -1.31 5.56
N PHE A 45 -5.79 -2.38 5.42
CA PHE A 45 -6.10 -3.58 4.67
C PHE A 45 -5.28 -4.75 5.22
N SER A 46 -5.59 -5.97 4.76
CA SER A 46 -4.86 -7.18 5.16
C SER A 46 -4.16 -7.83 3.96
N CYS A 47 -2.90 -8.20 4.15
CA CYS A 47 -2.10 -8.99 3.22
C CYS A 47 -0.95 -9.72 3.94
N LYS A 48 -0.15 -10.50 3.22
CA LYS A 48 1.02 -11.19 3.77
C LYS A 48 2.09 -10.18 4.26
N PRO A 49 2.93 -10.54 5.26
CA PRO A 49 4.04 -9.71 5.68
C PRO A 49 4.95 -9.34 4.51
N LEU A 50 5.33 -8.06 4.41
CA LEU A 50 6.14 -7.49 3.34
C LEU A 50 5.46 -7.45 1.96
N HIS A 51 4.15 -7.67 1.86
CA HIS A 51 3.42 -7.47 0.60
C HIS A 51 2.72 -6.11 0.52
N GLY A 52 2.47 -5.44 1.64
CA GLY A 52 1.77 -4.16 1.66
C GLY A 52 2.70 -2.98 1.41
N VAL A 53 2.28 -2.05 0.55
CA VAL A 53 2.91 -0.74 0.37
C VAL A 53 1.86 0.37 0.31
N PHE A 54 2.20 1.54 0.85
CA PHE A 54 1.44 2.77 0.63
C PHE A 54 2.22 3.70 -0.29
N VAL A 55 1.56 4.16 -1.34
CA VAL A 55 2.13 5.09 -2.32
C VAL A 55 1.20 6.28 -2.56
N ARG A 56 1.75 7.37 -3.07
CA ARG A 56 0.94 8.50 -3.54
C ARG A 56 0.21 8.12 -4.82
N PRO A 57 -0.99 8.68 -5.09
CA PRO A 57 -1.71 8.44 -6.34
C PRO A 57 -0.87 8.68 -7.61
N THR A 58 0.02 9.68 -7.57
CA THR A 58 0.94 10.02 -8.66
C THR A 58 2.02 8.96 -8.93
N SER A 59 2.20 7.99 -8.03
CA SER A 59 3.19 6.92 -8.13
C SER A 59 2.62 5.60 -8.63
N VAL A 60 1.33 5.56 -8.98
CA VAL A 60 0.64 4.36 -9.49
C VAL A 60 0.46 4.48 -11.00
N LYS A 61 0.84 3.43 -11.72
CA LYS A 61 0.54 3.27 -13.15
C LYS A 61 -0.50 2.16 -13.34
N ILE A 62 -1.38 2.35 -14.32
CA ILE A 62 -2.42 1.39 -14.70
C ILE A 62 -1.83 0.42 -15.72
#